data_AF-A0A8B6Y068-F1
#
_entry.id   AF-A0A8B6Y068-F1
#
_cell.length_a   1.000
_cell.length_b   1.000
_cell.length_c   1.000
_cell.angle_alpha   90.00
_cell.angle_beta   90.00
_cell.angle_gamma   90.00
#
_symmetry.space_group_name_H-M   'P 1'
#
loop_
_entity.id
_entity.type
_entity.pdbx_description
1 polymer ?
#
loop_
_entity_poly.entity_id
_entity_poly.type
_entity_poly.pdbx_seq_one_letter_code
_entity_poly.pdbx_strand_id
1 'polypeptide(L)'
;MTLSKRIPKSWKSLQIAGKQWLRGFMLRRNELSLRNPEATSMARATAFNCYTVGEFFTNLKDVCLRHKFQPQNIYNVDETGLTTVQNPVKVIAKKRDKQVGRITSAERGTLVTVCCAVNAIGNSIPPFFIFPRVHFKGSMIYGGPPG
;
A
#
# COMPACT_ATOMS: atom_id res chain seq x y z
N MET A 1 -28.85 36.72 -14.28
CA MET A 1 -29.48 35.87 -13.24
C MET A 1 -28.40 35.34 -12.31
N THR A 2 -28.13 36.04 -11.20
CA THR A 2 -27.23 35.57 -10.15
C THR A 2 -27.98 34.53 -9.33
N LEU A 3 -27.70 33.25 -9.54
CA LEU A 3 -28.21 32.17 -8.69
C LEU A 3 -27.70 32.41 -7.26
N SER A 4 -28.53 33.01 -6.42
CA SER A 4 -28.28 33.26 -5.00
C SER A 4 -28.32 31.93 -4.24
N LYS A 5 -27.30 31.09 -4.45
CA LYS A 5 -27.16 29.83 -3.73
C LYS A 5 -26.86 30.16 -2.27
N ARG A 6 -27.70 29.66 -1.35
CA ARG A 6 -27.45 29.74 0.09
C ARG A 6 -26.16 28.98 0.39
N ILE A 7 -25.08 29.72 0.61
CA ILE A 7 -23.81 29.16 1.07
C ILE A 7 -23.60 29.50 2.55
N PRO A 8 -23.01 28.58 3.34
CA PRO A 8 -22.69 28.86 4.73
C PRO A 8 -21.80 30.10 4.87
N LYS A 9 -22.04 30.92 5.90
CA LYS A 9 -21.23 32.13 6.18
C LYS A 9 -19.73 31.80 6.30
N SER A 10 -19.41 30.62 6.83
CA SER A 10 -18.05 30.12 6.98
C SER A 10 -17.27 30.01 5.66
N TRP A 11 -17.95 29.80 4.52
CA TRP A 11 -17.25 29.73 3.23
C TRP A 11 -16.84 31.11 2.74
N LYS A 12 -17.61 32.16 3.07
CA LYS A 12 -17.24 33.54 2.74
C LYS A 12 -16.12 34.05 3.65
N SER A 13 -16.18 33.73 4.96
CA SER A 13 -15.18 34.20 5.92
C SER A 13 -13.84 33.47 5.79
N LEU A 14 -13.86 32.16 5.54
CA LEU A 14 -12.65 31.34 5.46
C LEU A 14 -12.19 31.08 4.02
N GLN A 15 -12.98 31.48 3.01
CA GLN A 15 -12.71 31.22 1.59
C GLN A 15 -12.45 29.74 1.25
N ILE A 16 -13.04 28.81 2.04
CA ILE A 16 -12.90 27.35 1.85
C ILE A 16 -14.25 26.65 1.91
N ALA A 17 -14.39 25.58 1.13
CA ALA A 17 -15.55 24.71 1.19
C ALA A 17 -15.47 23.81 2.44
N GLY A 18 -16.49 23.86 3.30
CA GLY A 18 -16.54 23.07 4.54
C GLY A 18 -17.01 21.62 4.34
N LYS A 19 -16.99 20.83 5.43
CA LYS A 19 -17.43 19.41 5.45
C LYS A 19 -18.83 19.17 4.86
N GLN A 20 -19.74 20.14 5.00
CA GLN A 20 -21.10 20.08 4.46
C GLN A 20 -21.10 20.06 2.92
N TRP A 21 -20.19 20.81 2.27
CA TRP A 21 -20.04 20.76 0.82
C TRP A 21 -19.63 19.37 0.37
N LEU A 22 -18.60 18.80 1.02
CA LEU A 22 -18.07 17.49 0.71
C LEU A 22 -19.13 16.41 0.86
N ARG A 23 -19.90 16.44 1.95
CA ARG A 23 -21.03 15.53 2.18
C ARG A 23 -22.08 15.66 1.08
N GLY A 24 -22.46 16.89 0.71
CA GLY A 24 -23.41 17.14 -0.37
C GLY A 24 -22.89 16.71 -1.76
N PHE A 25 -21.58 16.90 -2.00
CA PHE A 25 -20.92 16.46 -3.23
C PHE A 25 -20.93 14.94 -3.36
N MET A 26 -20.57 14.23 -2.30
CA MET A 26 -20.60 12.77 -2.25
C MET A 26 -22.02 12.19 -2.36
N LEU A 27 -23.03 12.88 -1.79
CA LEU A 27 -24.44 12.47 -1.93
C LEU A 27 -24.96 12.61 -3.37
N ARG A 28 -24.57 13.67 -4.07
CA ARG A 28 -24.95 13.88 -5.48
C ARG A 28 -24.21 12.97 -6.45
N ARG A 29 -23.02 12.49 -6.06
CA ARG A 29 -22.15 11.65 -6.88
C ARG A 29 -21.99 10.27 -6.25
N ASN A 30 -23.02 9.45 -6.40
CA ASN A 30 -23.07 8.10 -5.86
C ASN A 30 -22.06 7.15 -6.54
N GLU A 31 -21.43 7.58 -7.64
CA GLU A 31 -20.33 6.92 -8.32
C GLU A 31 -18.98 7.06 -7.60
N LEU A 32 -18.87 7.89 -6.55
CA LEU A 32 -17.62 8.13 -5.82
C LEU A 32 -17.61 7.44 -4.45
N SER A 33 -16.43 7.08 -3.97
CA SER A 33 -16.19 6.47 -2.65
C SER A 33 -14.87 6.94 -2.06
N LEU A 34 -14.80 6.94 -0.73
CA LEU A 34 -13.58 7.21 0.00
C LEU A 34 -12.74 5.91 0.07
N ARG A 35 -11.49 5.93 -0.38
CA ARG A 35 -10.61 4.75 -0.52
C ARG A 35 -9.25 5.01 0.11
N ASN A 36 -8.63 3.96 0.65
CA ASN A 36 -7.21 4.00 1.00
C ASN A 36 -6.41 3.78 -0.30
N PRO A 37 -5.53 4.70 -0.70
CA PRO A 37 -4.68 4.48 -1.86
C PRO A 37 -3.68 3.36 -1.55
N GLU A 38 -3.48 2.46 -2.51
CA GLU A 38 -2.41 1.46 -2.44
C GLU A 38 -1.12 2.08 -2.98
N ALA A 39 -0.02 1.94 -2.24
CA ALA A 39 1.28 2.44 -2.66
C ALA A 39 1.87 1.49 -3.71
N THR A 40 1.62 1.79 -4.98
CA THR A 40 2.22 1.06 -6.10
C THR A 40 3.39 1.88 -6.64
N SER A 41 4.61 1.33 -6.61
CA SER A 41 5.78 2.01 -7.21
C SER A 41 5.65 2.04 -8.74
N MET A 42 6.23 3.07 -9.38
CA MET A 42 6.20 3.17 -10.85
C MET A 42 6.84 1.97 -11.54
N ALA A 43 7.93 1.45 -10.97
CA ALA A 43 8.61 0.25 -11.49
C ALA A 43 7.70 -1.00 -11.46
N ARG A 44 6.88 -1.18 -10.41
CA ARG A 44 5.88 -2.26 -10.39
C ARG A 44 4.80 -2.02 -11.45
N ALA A 45 4.34 -0.78 -11.61
CA ALA A 45 3.30 -0.46 -12.59
C ALA A 45 3.76 -0.70 -14.04
N THR A 46 5.03 -0.44 -14.37
CA THR A 46 5.57 -0.63 -15.72
C THR A 46 5.97 -2.08 -16.02
N ALA A 47 6.47 -2.82 -15.02
CA ALA A 47 6.86 -4.22 -15.18
C ALA A 47 5.66 -5.19 -15.18
N PHE A 48 4.50 -4.77 -14.69
CA PHE A 48 3.29 -5.59 -14.63
C PHE A 48 2.51 -5.60 -15.97
N ASN A 49 3.16 -6.10 -17.03
CA ASN A 49 2.54 -6.31 -18.35
C ASN A 49 2.46 -7.81 -18.68
N CYS A 50 1.55 -8.19 -19.57
CA CYS A 50 1.26 -9.60 -19.88
C CYS A 50 2.49 -10.36 -20.38
N TYR A 51 3.37 -9.71 -21.15
CA TYR A 51 4.56 -10.34 -21.70
C TYR A 51 5.56 -10.67 -20.59
N THR A 52 5.95 -9.68 -19.78
CA THR A 52 6.91 -9.86 -18.67
C THR A 52 6.41 -10.86 -17.64
N VAL A 53 5.11 -10.83 -17.31
CA VAL A 53 4.50 -11.81 -16.40
C VAL A 53 4.49 -13.21 -17.02
N GLY A 54 4.17 -13.33 -18.30
CA GLY A 54 4.17 -14.61 -19.01
C GLY A 54 5.56 -15.24 -19.11
N GLU A 55 6.57 -14.44 -19.42
CA GLU A 55 7.97 -14.88 -19.45
C GLU A 55 8.45 -15.36 -18.09
N PHE A 56 8.13 -14.63 -17.01
CA PHE A 56 8.46 -15.05 -15.65
C PHE A 56 7.88 -16.43 -15.30
N PHE A 57 6.58 -16.64 -15.55
CA PHE A 57 5.93 -17.91 -15.22
C PHE A 57 6.39 -19.07 -16.12
N THR A 58 6.79 -18.79 -17.36
CA THR A 58 7.40 -19.77 -18.25
C THR A 58 8.74 -20.24 -17.69
N ASN A 59 9.61 -19.30 -17.35
CA ASN A 59 10.91 -19.60 -16.74
C ASN A 59 10.76 -20.33 -15.40
N LEU A 60 9.83 -19.88 -14.55
CA LEU A 60 9.53 -20.54 -13.27
C LEU A 60 9.11 -21.99 -13.48
N LYS A 61 8.21 -22.25 -14.43
CA LYS A 61 7.77 -23.61 -14.77
C LYS A 61 8.94 -24.49 -15.20
N ASP A 62 9.83 -24.00 -16.08
CA ASP A 62 10.95 -24.77 -16.59
C ASP A 62 11.94 -25.15 -15.48
N VAL A 63 12.25 -24.21 -14.57
CA VAL A 63 13.13 -24.49 -13.42
C VAL A 63 12.46 -25.47 -12.44
N CYS A 64 11.17 -25.30 -12.16
CA CYS A 64 10.41 -26.21 -11.30
C CYS A 64 10.38 -27.64 -11.87
N LEU A 65 10.18 -27.80 -13.19
CA LEU A 65 10.18 -29.11 -13.85
C LEU A 65 11.56 -29.75 -13.88
N ARG A 66 12.62 -28.96 -14.11
CA ARG A 66 14.00 -29.43 -14.17
C ARG A 66 14.50 -29.93 -12.81
N HIS A 67 14.27 -29.16 -11.76
CA HIS A 67 14.85 -29.42 -10.43
C HIS A 67 13.88 -30.14 -9.48
N LYS A 68 12.59 -30.20 -9.80
CA LYS A 68 11.55 -30.90 -9.01
C LYS A 68 11.61 -30.53 -7.53
N PHE A 69 11.67 -29.22 -7.25
CA PHE A 69 11.74 -28.70 -5.88
C PHE A 69 10.60 -29.27 -5.05
N GLN A 70 10.96 -29.76 -3.87
CA GLN A 70 9.97 -30.21 -2.90
C GLN A 70 9.33 -28.99 -2.21
N PRO A 71 8.09 -29.12 -1.70
CA PRO A 71 7.38 -28.01 -1.06
C PRO A 71 8.15 -27.38 0.10
N GLN A 72 8.99 -28.15 0.80
CA GLN A 72 9.86 -27.64 1.87
C GLN A 72 10.97 -26.69 1.40
N ASN A 73 11.31 -26.73 0.11
CA ASN A 73 12.42 -25.97 -0.47
C ASN A 73 11.96 -24.69 -1.17
N ILE A 74 10.65 -24.42 -1.22
CA ILE A 74 10.07 -23.24 -1.86
C ILE A 74 9.55 -22.32 -0.76
N TYR A 75 10.24 -21.20 -0.56
CA TYR A 75 9.84 -20.17 0.40
C TYR A 75 9.21 -18.99 -0.32
N ASN A 76 8.01 -18.61 0.10
CA ASN A 76 7.46 -17.31 -0.24
C ASN A 76 7.97 -16.29 0.76
N VAL A 77 8.54 -15.20 0.27
CA VAL A 77 9.07 -14.11 1.08
C VAL A 77 8.26 -12.86 0.80
N ASP A 78 7.81 -12.19 1.86
CA ASP A 78 7.15 -10.90 1.73
C ASP A 78 7.60 -9.94 2.82
N GLU A 79 7.52 -8.65 2.50
CA GLU A 79 7.92 -7.55 3.36
C GLU A 79 6.68 -6.85 3.91
N THR A 80 6.62 -6.70 5.23
CA THR A 80 5.58 -5.91 5.89
C THR A 80 6.19 -4.74 6.65
N GLY A 81 5.54 -3.59 6.49
CA GLY A 81 5.94 -2.36 7.14
C GLY A 81 5.31 -2.20 8.52
N LEU A 82 6.12 -2.17 9.57
CA LEU A 82 5.65 -1.80 10.91
C LEU A 82 5.65 -0.28 11.05
N THR A 83 4.50 0.34 10.75
CA THR A 83 4.33 1.80 10.89
C THR A 83 4.01 2.17 12.35
N THR A 84 4.76 3.10 12.93
CA THR A 84 4.43 3.68 14.25
C THR A 84 3.58 4.96 14.15
N VAL A 85 3.20 5.40 12.93
CA VAL A 85 2.52 6.69 12.71
C VAL A 85 1.38 6.57 11.69
N GLN A 86 0.21 7.12 12.08
CA GLN A 86 -1.03 7.51 11.37
C GLN A 86 -1.42 6.79 10.07
N ASN A 87 -2.66 6.29 10.05
CA ASN A 87 -3.34 5.72 8.88
C ASN A 87 -3.27 6.65 7.63
N PRO A 88 -3.06 6.09 6.43
CA PRO A 88 -3.02 6.88 5.21
C PRO A 88 -4.30 7.70 5.01
N VAL A 89 -4.14 8.96 4.57
CA VAL A 89 -5.26 9.86 4.29
C VAL A 89 -6.07 9.28 3.13
N LYS A 90 -7.35 9.01 3.39
CA LYS A 90 -8.26 8.45 2.39
C LYS A 90 -8.50 9.44 1.25
N VAL A 91 -8.51 8.95 0.01
CA VAL A 91 -8.77 9.73 -1.20
C VAL A 91 -10.18 9.46 -1.72
N ILE A 92 -10.77 10.40 -2.46
CA ILE A 92 -12.04 10.17 -3.17
C ILE A 92 -11.71 9.59 -4.55
N ALA A 93 -12.26 8.41 -4.84
CA ALA A 93 -12.08 7.71 -6.11
C ALA A 93 -13.39 7.09 -6.59
N LYS A 94 -13.47 6.76 -7.89
CA LYS A 94 -14.67 6.15 -8.47
C LYS A 94 -14.91 4.75 -7.88
N LYS A 95 -16.17 4.41 -7.66
CA LYS A 95 -16.58 3.07 -7.22
C LYS A 95 -16.24 2.07 -8.31
N ARG A 96 -15.74 0.90 -7.89
CA ARG A 96 -15.34 -0.25 -8.73
C ARG A 96 -14.03 -0.07 -9.50
N ASP A 97 -13.35 1.07 -9.39
CA ASP A 97 -11.95 1.17 -9.81
C ASP A 97 -11.11 0.34 -8.85
N LYS A 98 -10.51 -0.73 -9.39
CA LYS A 98 -9.65 -1.67 -8.64
C LYS A 98 -8.27 -1.08 -8.37
N GLN A 99 -7.84 -0.11 -9.19
CA GLN A 99 -6.52 0.48 -9.13
C GLN A 99 -6.62 1.96 -8.75
N VAL A 100 -6.72 2.23 -7.45
CA VAL A 100 -6.63 3.59 -6.89
C VAL A 100 -5.21 3.79 -6.36
N GLY A 101 -4.26 3.82 -7.29
CA GLY A 101 -2.86 4.04 -6.98
C GLY A 101 -2.58 5.54 -6.83
N ARG A 102 -1.82 5.91 -5.80
CA ARG A 102 -1.14 7.22 -5.79
C ARG A 102 0.31 6.97 -6.13
N ILE A 103 0.80 7.53 -7.24
CA ILE A 103 2.25 7.57 -7.50
C ILE A 103 2.85 8.44 -6.41
N THR A 104 3.42 7.80 -5.39
CA THR A 104 4.13 8.48 -4.32
C THR A 104 5.62 8.34 -4.53
N SER A 105 6.30 9.46 -4.76
CA SER A 105 7.71 9.56 -4.43
C SER A 105 7.86 9.46 -2.92
N ALA A 106 8.54 8.42 -2.48
CA ALA A 106 8.94 8.13 -1.10
C ALA A 106 7.81 7.74 -0.13
N GLU A 107 7.92 6.52 0.39
CA GLU A 107 7.25 6.03 1.59
C GLU A 107 7.57 6.97 2.75
N ARG A 108 6.63 7.85 3.09
CA ARG A 108 6.86 8.89 4.10
C ARG A 108 6.43 8.35 5.47
N GLY A 109 7.37 7.72 6.17
CA GLY A 109 7.26 7.32 7.57
C GLY A 109 8.34 6.32 7.94
N THR A 110 9.06 6.53 9.05
CA THR A 110 10.15 5.69 9.54
C THR A 110 9.63 4.27 9.80
N LEU A 111 9.78 3.39 8.81
CA LEU A 111 9.28 2.02 8.79
C LEU A 111 10.39 1.10 9.32
N VAL A 112 10.08 0.30 10.33
CA VAL A 112 10.82 -0.94 10.52
C VAL A 112 10.18 -1.95 9.57
N THR A 113 10.94 -2.47 8.62
CA THR A 113 10.44 -3.48 7.70
C THR A 113 10.72 -4.85 8.29
N VAL A 114 9.71 -5.72 8.31
CA VAL A 114 9.86 -7.12 8.69
C VAL A 114 9.77 -7.96 7.43
N CYS A 115 10.81 -8.75 7.17
CA CYS A 115 10.81 -9.76 6.14
C CYS A 115 10.40 -11.10 6.77
N CYS A 116 9.33 -11.70 6.25
CA CYS A 116 8.86 -13.01 6.67
C CYS A 116 9.02 -13.98 5.50
N ALA A 117 9.52 -15.19 5.77
CA ALA A 117 9.64 -16.24 4.78
C ALA A 117 9.01 -17.54 5.30
N VAL A 118 8.08 -18.09 4.52
CA VAL A 118 7.36 -19.32 4.87
C VAL A 118 7.31 -20.28 3.68
N ASN A 119 7.40 -21.58 3.94
CA ASN A 119 7.23 -22.61 2.92
C ASN A 119 5.86 -23.29 3.03
N ALA A 120 5.51 -24.09 2.02
CA ALA A 120 4.20 -24.72 1.92
C ALA A 120 3.93 -25.81 2.98
N ILE A 121 4.97 -26.33 3.64
CA ILE A 121 4.82 -27.31 4.73
C ILE A 121 4.67 -26.64 6.11
N GLY A 122 4.71 -25.31 6.17
CA GLY A 122 4.52 -24.54 7.41
C GLY A 122 5.82 -24.19 8.14
N ASN A 123 6.99 -24.46 7.58
CA ASN A 123 8.24 -23.97 8.17
C ASN A 123 8.38 -22.47 7.87
N SER A 124 8.83 -21.72 8.87
CA SER A 124 9.19 -20.31 8.75
C SER A 124 10.67 -20.10 8.99
N ILE A 125 11.30 -19.24 8.21
CA ILE A 125 12.60 -18.66 8.57
C ILE A 125 12.33 -17.58 9.63
N PRO A 126 13.17 -17.45 10.68
CA PRO A 126 13.04 -16.38 11.66
C PRO A 126 12.85 -15.01 10.97
N PRO A 127 11.85 -14.21 11.38
CA PRO A 127 11.61 -12.90 10.78
C PRO A 127 12.84 -12.00 10.90
N PHE A 128 13.19 -11.35 9.79
CA PHE A 128 14.31 -10.41 9.75
C PHE A 128 13.81 -8.98 9.83
N PHE A 129 14.39 -8.18 10.71
CA PHE A 129 14.02 -6.77 10.89
C PHE A 129 15.04 -5.88 10.19
N ILE A 130 14.57 -5.11 9.20
CA ILE A 130 15.34 -4.06 8.55
C ILE A 130 14.99 -2.75 9.24
N PHE A 131 15.96 -2.20 9.96
CA PHE A 131 15.80 -0.92 10.65
C PHE A 131 16.17 0.25 9.73
N PRO A 132 15.47 1.39 9.86
CA PRO A 132 15.78 2.56 9.07
C PRO A 132 17.13 3.14 9.48
N ARG A 133 17.98 3.45 8.49
CA ARG A 133 19.31 4.05 8.69
C ARG A 133 19.25 5.42 9.40
N VAL A 134 18.15 6.16 9.23
CA VAL A 134 17.92 7.49 9.80
C VAL A 134 16.71 7.45 10.73
N HIS A 135 16.78 8.10 11.88
CA HIS A 135 15.75 8.08 12.94
C HIS A 135 15.50 6.71 13.60
N PHE A 136 16.50 5.83 13.63
CA PHE A 136 16.47 4.64 14.47
C PHE A 136 16.22 5.04 15.95
N LYS A 137 15.28 4.36 16.60
CA LYS A 137 15.03 4.51 18.03
C LYS A 137 15.38 3.19 18.72
N GLY A 138 16.15 3.25 19.81
CA GLY A 138 16.52 2.06 20.58
C GLY A 138 15.33 1.26 21.13
N SER A 139 14.15 1.87 21.24
CA SER A 139 12.92 1.14 21.59
C SER A 139 12.47 0.14 20.51
N MET A 140 12.98 0.25 19.28
CA MET A 140 12.61 -0.64 18.16
C MET A 140 13.18 -2.06 18.29
N ILE A 141 14.17 -2.27 19.15
CA ILE A 141 14.80 -3.58 19.41
C ILE A 141 14.33 -4.22 20.73
N TYR A 142 13.46 -3.54 21.49
CA TYR A 142 13.01 -4.03 22.80
C TYR A 142 12.13 -5.27 22.65
N GLY A 143 12.55 -6.40 23.26
CA GLY A 143 11.85 -7.68 23.15
C GLY A 143 12.03 -8.39 21.80
N GLY A 144 12.96 -7.93 20.96
CA GLY A 144 13.34 -8.63 19.73
C GLY A 144 14.02 -9.97 20.01
N PRO A 145 14.02 -10.90 19.02
CA PRO A 145 14.73 -12.16 19.17
C PRO A 145 16.22 -11.90 19.42
N PRO A 146 16.90 -12.71 20.26
CA PRO A 146 18.35 -12.66 20.38
C PRO A 146 18.93 -12.97 18.99
N GLY A 147 19.59 -11.97 18.41
CA GLY A 147 20.32 -12.10 17.14
C GLY A 147 21.58 -12.92 17.31
#